data_AF-A0A359HME7-F1
#
_entry.id   AF-A0A359HME7-F1
#
_cell.length_a   1.000
_cell.length_b   1.000
_cell.length_c   1.000
_cell.angle_alpha   90.00
_cell.angle_beta   90.00
_cell.angle_gamma   90.00
#
_symmetry.space_group_name_H-M   'P 1'
#
loop_
_entity.id
_entity.type
_entity.pdbx_description
1 polymer ?
#
loop_
_entity_poly.entity_id
_entity_poly.type
_entity_poly.pdbx_seq_one_letter_code
_entity_poly.pdbx_strand_id
1 'polypeptide(L)'
;MQEKLEAGHAGARQIWESMGIFLGYTLAHYADFYEINHVLILGRCTSGSGGDLLLAGAAQVLQAEFPELAAKINVQLPDEKSRRVGQSIAAASLPALR
;
A
#
# COMPACT_ATOMS: atom_id res chain seq x y z
N MET A 1 -6.93 -7.17 16.31
CA MET A 1 -7.66 -6.43 15.25
C MET A 1 -7.66 -7.19 13.94
N GLN A 2 -6.49 -7.60 13.42
CA GLN A 2 -6.39 -8.46 12.22
C GLN A 2 -7.29 -9.70 12.32
N GLU A 3 -7.23 -10.44 13.43
CA GLU A 3 -8.07 -11.62 13.65
C GLU A 3 -9.57 -11.31 13.58
N LYS A 4 -9.99 -10.12 14.02
CA LYS A 4 -11.39 -9.68 13.93
C LYS A 4 -11.77 -9.40 12.47
N LEU A 5 -10.86 -8.81 11.69
CA LEU A 5 -11.06 -8.60 10.26
C LEU A 5 -11.24 -9.95 9.55
N GLU A 6 -10.33 -10.89 9.80
CA GLU A 6 -10.39 -12.24 9.20
C GLU A 6 -11.62 -13.03 9.68
N ALA A 7 -12.10 -12.78 10.90
CA ALA A 7 -13.37 -13.32 11.41
C ALA A 7 -14.62 -12.59 10.85
N GLY A 8 -14.47 -11.66 9.91
CA GLY A 8 -15.59 -10.96 9.26
C GLY A 8 -16.25 -9.86 10.09
N HIS A 9 -15.60 -9.36 11.14
CA HIS A 9 -16.16 -8.30 11.98
C HIS A 9 -16.33 -6.99 11.18
N ALA A 10 -17.57 -6.53 11.00
CA ALA A 10 -17.90 -5.37 10.16
C ALA A 10 -17.12 -4.10 10.53
N GLY A 11 -17.03 -3.76 11.82
CA GLY A 11 -16.28 -2.59 12.25
C GLY A 11 -14.76 -2.69 12.03
N ALA A 12 -14.21 -3.93 11.98
CA ALA A 12 -12.81 -4.10 11.66
C ALA A 12 -12.59 -3.87 10.16
N ARG A 13 -13.48 -4.41 9.31
CA ARG A 13 -13.48 -4.15 7.87
C ARG A 13 -13.53 -2.66 7.53
N GLN A 14 -14.43 -1.90 8.14
CA GLN A 14 -14.58 -0.46 7.91
C GLN A 14 -13.30 0.34 8.22
N ILE A 15 -12.52 -0.09 9.22
CA ILE A 15 -11.24 0.54 9.55
C ILE A 15 -10.26 0.34 8.40
N TRP A 16 -10.14 -0.88 7.86
CA TRP A 16 -9.25 -1.15 6.73
C TRP A 16 -9.68 -0.44 5.45
N GLU A 17 -10.99 -0.40 5.17
CA GLU A 17 -11.55 0.36 4.05
C GLU A 17 -11.18 1.85 4.17
N SER A 18 -11.34 2.43 5.36
CA SER A 18 -10.95 3.83 5.64
C SER A 18 -9.44 4.06 5.49
N MET A 19 -8.62 3.13 5.99
CA MET A 19 -7.16 3.18 5.82
C MET A 19 -6.75 3.13 4.33
N GLY A 20 -7.46 2.37 3.50
CA GLY A 20 -7.22 2.33 2.05
C GLY A 20 -7.50 3.67 1.38
N ILE A 21 -8.59 4.34 1.75
CA ILE A 21 -8.91 5.69 1.27
C ILE A 21 -7.81 6.69 1.68
N PHE A 22 -7.40 6.65 2.95
CA PHE A 22 -6.32 7.53 3.44
C PHE A 22 -5.00 7.27 2.70
N LEU A 23 -4.68 6.01 2.40
CA LEU A 23 -3.50 5.67 1.62
C LEU A 23 -3.57 6.29 0.22
N GLY A 24 -4.71 6.18 -0.47
CA GLY A 24 -4.90 6.77 -1.81
C GLY A 24 -4.61 8.28 -1.84
N TYR A 25 -5.22 9.04 -0.92
CA TYR A 25 -4.95 10.47 -0.81
C TYR A 25 -3.51 10.79 -0.41
N THR A 26 -2.90 9.96 0.45
CA THR A 26 -1.50 10.13 0.83
C THR A 26 -0.59 9.98 -0.39
N LEU A 27 -0.85 8.98 -1.25
CA LEU A 27 -0.07 8.78 -2.48
C LEU A 27 -0.22 9.94 -3.46
N ALA A 28 -1.45 10.42 -3.65
CA ALA A 28 -1.71 11.60 -4.47
C ALA A 28 -0.94 12.82 -3.93
N HIS A 29 -1.00 13.06 -2.63
CA HIS A 29 -0.29 14.17 -2.01
C HIS A 29 1.24 14.05 -2.10
N TYR A 30 1.78 12.84 -1.94
CA TYR A 30 3.22 12.62 -2.08
C TYR A 30 3.70 12.78 -3.52
N ALA A 31 2.83 12.55 -4.51
CA ALA A 31 3.16 12.77 -5.91
C ALA A 31 3.41 14.25 -6.26
N ASP A 32 2.95 15.19 -5.42
CA ASP A 32 3.30 16.61 -5.54
C ASP A 32 4.79 16.87 -5.24
N PHE A 33 5.43 15.98 -4.49
CA PHE A 33 6.81 16.12 -4.03
C PHE A 33 7.79 15.15 -4.72
N TYR A 34 7.30 13.99 -5.16
CA TYR A 34 8.13 12.93 -5.72
C TYR A 34 7.51 12.37 -7.00
N GLU A 35 8.36 12.02 -7.96
CA GLU A 35 7.94 11.21 -9.10
C GLU A 35 7.84 9.74 -8.65
N ILE A 36 6.62 9.30 -8.38
CA ILE A 36 6.33 7.96 -7.84
C ILE A 36 5.89 7.04 -8.99
N ASN A 37 6.65 5.96 -9.20
CA ASN A 37 6.28 4.91 -10.16
C ASN A 37 5.84 3.62 -9.45
N HIS A 38 6.52 3.26 -8.35
CA HIS A 38 6.23 2.04 -7.60
C HIS A 38 6.15 2.33 -6.11
N VAL A 39 5.12 1.79 -5.47
CA VAL A 39 4.90 1.90 -4.02
C VAL A 39 4.79 0.49 -3.44
N LEU A 40 5.58 0.22 -2.40
CA LEU A 40 5.50 -1.04 -1.66
C LEU A 40 4.86 -0.78 -0.29
N ILE A 41 3.71 -1.41 -0.03
CA ILE A 41 3.05 -1.29 1.28
C ILE A 41 3.59 -2.36 2.22
N LEU A 42 4.18 -1.94 3.35
CA LEU A 42 4.81 -2.80 4.33
C LEU A 42 4.14 -2.67 5.70
N GLY A 43 4.12 -3.78 6.45
CA GLY A 43 3.67 -3.79 7.86
C GLY A 43 2.86 -5.02 8.21
N ARG A 44 2.45 -5.14 9.47
CA ARG A 44 1.61 -6.26 9.93
C ARG A 44 0.17 -6.15 9.42
N CYS A 45 -0.33 -4.91 9.28
CA CYS A 45 -1.71 -4.62 8.83
C CYS A 45 -1.93 -4.85 7.34
N THR A 46 -0.89 -5.17 6.57
CA THR A 46 -0.94 -5.36 5.11
C THR A 46 -1.03 -6.82 4.70
N SER A 47 -1.15 -7.73 5.69
CA SER A 47 -1.29 -9.17 5.47
C SER A 47 -2.76 -9.59 5.31
N GLY A 48 -2.99 -10.75 4.70
CA GLY A 48 -4.34 -11.31 4.52
C GLY A 48 -5.29 -10.37 3.78
N SER A 49 -6.57 -10.44 4.13
CA SER A 49 -7.63 -9.62 3.51
C SER A 49 -7.44 -8.12 3.72
N GLY A 50 -6.71 -7.74 4.77
CA GLY A 50 -6.40 -6.34 5.06
C GLY A 50 -5.55 -5.69 3.98
N GLY A 51 -4.57 -6.41 3.42
CA GLY A 51 -3.77 -5.91 2.30
C GLY A 51 -4.65 -5.57 1.10
N ASP A 52 -5.53 -6.49 0.71
CA ASP A 52 -6.42 -6.31 -0.44
C ASP A 52 -7.34 -5.11 -0.28
N LEU A 53 -7.88 -4.89 0.94
CA LEU A 53 -8.70 -3.71 1.24
C LEU A 53 -7.93 -2.40 1.12
N LEU A 54 -6.66 -2.37 1.56
CA LEU A 54 -5.82 -1.18 1.41
C LEU A 54 -5.56 -0.87 -0.07
N LEU A 55 -5.20 -1.88 -0.86
CA LEU A 55 -4.99 -1.72 -2.30
C LEU A 55 -6.26 -1.25 -3.00
N ALA A 56 -7.40 -1.87 -2.71
CA ALA A 56 -8.68 -1.52 -3.30
C ALA A 56 -9.08 -0.08 -2.98
N GLY A 57 -8.98 0.34 -1.71
CA GLY A 57 -9.30 1.71 -1.31
C GLY A 57 -8.37 2.74 -1.94
N ALA A 58 -7.06 2.46 -1.99
CA ALA A 58 -6.10 3.37 -2.61
C ALA A 58 -6.33 3.49 -4.13
N ALA A 59 -6.56 2.36 -4.81
CA ALA A 59 -6.88 2.33 -6.23
C ALA A 59 -8.18 3.09 -6.53
N GLN A 60 -9.21 2.94 -5.68
CA GLN A 60 -10.47 3.65 -5.83
C GLN A 60 -10.27 5.19 -5.83
N VAL A 61 -9.53 5.72 -4.85
CA VAL A 61 -9.25 7.17 -4.77
C VAL A 61 -8.44 7.62 -5.99
N LEU A 62 -7.36 6.91 -6.32
CA LEU A 62 -6.50 7.29 -7.44
C LEU A 62 -7.27 7.27 -8.76
N GLN A 63 -8.07 6.24 -9.03
CA GLN A 63 -8.83 6.14 -10.28
C GLN A 63 -9.94 7.18 -10.39
N ALA A 64 -10.64 7.46 -9.28
CA ALA A 64 -11.77 8.39 -9.29
C ALA A 64 -11.33 9.85 -9.39
N GLU A 65 -10.23 10.22 -8.72
CA GLU A 65 -9.88 11.63 -8.52
C GLU A 65 -8.54 12.01 -9.15
N PHE A 66 -7.64 11.05 -9.38
CA PHE A 66 -6.29 11.30 -9.88
C PHE A 66 -5.92 10.34 -11.03
N PRO A 67 -6.71 10.26 -12.12
CA PRO A 67 -6.56 9.24 -13.15
C PRO A 67 -5.18 9.23 -13.82
N GLU A 68 -4.53 10.38 -13.94
CA GLU A 68 -3.15 10.48 -14.45
C GLU A 68 -2.12 9.82 -13.51
N LEU A 69 -2.32 9.93 -12.20
CA LEU A 69 -1.49 9.25 -11.21
C LEU A 69 -1.81 7.76 -11.15
N ALA A 70 -3.09 7.38 -11.26
CA ALA A 70 -3.51 5.99 -11.31
C ALA A 70 -2.87 5.21 -12.48
N ALA A 71 -2.61 5.87 -13.61
CA ALA A 71 -1.95 5.28 -14.76
C ALA A 71 -0.43 5.07 -14.55
N LYS A 72 0.19 5.77 -13.60
CA LYS A 72 1.64 5.77 -13.38
C LYS A 72 2.04 5.00 -12.12
N ILE A 73 1.31 5.20 -11.03
CA ILE A 73 1.64 4.65 -9.72
C ILE A 73 1.17 3.20 -9.64
N ASN A 74 2.13 2.28 -9.50
CA ASN A 74 1.86 0.88 -9.24
C ASN A 74 2.05 0.57 -7.74
N VAL A 75 0.94 0.31 -7.04
CA VAL A 75 0.93 -0.02 -5.61
C VAL A 75 0.94 -1.53 -5.40
N GLN A 76 1.89 -2.02 -4.63
CA GLN A 76 2.16 -3.45 -4.47
C GLN A 76 2.20 -3.87 -3.01
N LEU A 77 1.69 -5.08 -2.75
CA LEU A 77 1.89 -5.81 -1.51
C LEU A 77 2.99 -6.86 -1.73
N PRO A 78 4.06 -6.87 -0.91
CA PRO A 78 5.05 -7.93 -0.99
C PRO A 78 4.46 -9.25 -0.50
N ASP A 79 4.75 -10.32 -1.23
CA ASP A 79 4.42 -11.67 -0.81
C ASP A 79 5.11 -12.04 0.53
N GLU A 80 4.61 -13.08 1.19
CA GLU A 80 5.12 -13.58 2.49
C GLU A 80 6.64 -13.87 2.44
N LYS A 81 7.14 -14.27 1.27
CA LYS A 81 8.55 -14.57 1.01
C LYS A 81 9.39 -13.29 0.94
N SER A 82 8.92 -12.26 0.23
CA SER A 82 9.56 -10.95 0.08
C SER A 82 9.51 -10.10 1.34
N ARG A 83 8.51 -10.30 2.22
CA ARG A 83 8.45 -9.64 3.55
C ARG A 83 9.66 -9.94 4.43
N ARG A 84 10.31 -11.10 4.28
CA ARG A 84 11.56 -11.45 4.98
C ARG A 84 12.82 -10.89 4.31
N VAL A 85 12.76 -10.54 3.03
CA VAL A 85 13.92 -10.07 2.25
C VAL A 85 13.92 -8.55 2.06
N GLY A 86 12.83 -7.85 2.38
CA GLY A 86 12.67 -6.41 2.14
C GLY A 86 13.77 -5.52 2.77
N GLN A 87 14.28 -5.86 3.96
CA GLN A 87 15.43 -5.15 4.54
C GLN A 87 16.73 -5.43 3.78
N SER A 88 16.94 -6.68 3.35
CA SER A 88 18.14 -7.08 2.61
C SER A 88 18.16 -6.53 1.19
N ILE A 89 17.00 -6.40 0.54
CA ILE A 89 16.88 -5.83 -0.81
C ILE A 89 17.13 -4.32 -0.78
N ALA A 90 16.53 -3.58 0.15
CA ALA A 90 16.79 -2.14 0.29
C ALA A 90 18.25 -1.83 0.66
N ALA A 91 18.90 -2.68 1.48
CA ALA A 91 20.31 -2.55 1.80
C ALA A 91 21.23 -2.90 0.61
N ALA A 92 20.85 -3.86 -0.23
CA ALA A 92 21.63 -4.28 -1.39
C ALA A 92 21.41 -3.41 -2.65
N SER A 93 20.32 -2.64 -2.71
CA SER A 93 20.01 -1.72 -3.81
C SER A 93 20.53 -0.30 -3.59
N LEU A 94 21.16 -0.02 -2.45
CA LEU A 94 21.90 1.23 -2.24
C LEU A 94 23.01 1.33 -3.30
N PRO A 95 23.11 2.44 -4.04
CA PRO A 95 24.21 2.64 -4.96
C PRO A 95 25.51 2.62 -4.15
N ALA A 96 26.54 1.94 -4.68
CA ALA A 96 27.89 2.17 -4.20
C ALA A 96 28.15 3.68 -4.30
N LEU A 97 28.45 4.32 -3.16
CA LEU A 97 28.88 5.71 -3.12
C LEU A 97 29.99 5.90 -4.15
N ARG A 98 29.75 6.77 -5.13
CA ARG A 98 30.81 7.30 -6.00
C ARG A 98 31.37 8.56 -5.38
#